data_AF-A0A3N4ZRD7-F1
#
_entry.id   AF-A0A3N4ZRD7-F1
#
_cell.length_a   1.000
_cell.length_b   1.000
_cell.length_c   1.000
_cell.angle_alpha   90.00
_cell.angle_beta   90.00
_cell.angle_gamma   90.00
#
_symmetry.space_group_name_H-M   'P 1'
#
loop_
_entity.id
_entity.type
_entity.pdbx_description
1 polymer ?
#
loop_
_entity_poly.entity_id
_entity_poly.type
_entity_poly.pdbx_seq_one_letter_code
_entity_poly.pdbx_strand_id
1 'polypeptide(L)'
;MTRATRRVALRRGGAGAVLVLAALAGCADTGDDGAPVDPTPVVVGETAPTAPTGASLPLPLAPFRMVEPGWDQVPEELDGIFLGLAEPTADGDTSDGDMSDGDMSDGDGADGDTVDGAALRFVAADEQGTVLWEAARPPSCTGFALTRAGDRALAVLTDLAPTDDAVAGTTATAYDLTTGERVWGPVEVPGPHHGPGLVFSAAAPRATVGETGSRVVLDPATGEVLADESDGSDTAVVGEYDGTVLTAVDGELVATDAAGGTTAWRVSLASLGLDGTPTAVAGARPPHGTALLGEPGDATGALVDLADGAVLATDVADARRDPSSGTVVALGEEGVTGLPATGEPWEVPVADTRLAAAGGALVYMRVGDALQVLNATGAEAQAYGEAGSAGLAVPVLFSAGGAAVVTTETGYGLVTTAPSEAED
;
A
#
# COMPACT_ATOMS: atom_id res chain seq x y z
N MET A 1 -0.34 44.01 -19.09
CA MET A 1 -0.28 43.81 -17.62
C MET A 1 0.21 42.39 -17.40
N THR A 2 1.51 42.25 -17.16
CA THR A 2 2.23 40.97 -17.17
C THR A 2 2.24 40.44 -15.74
N ARG A 3 1.51 39.35 -15.45
CA ARG A 3 1.54 38.69 -14.14
C ARG A 3 2.84 37.89 -14.03
N ALA A 4 3.62 38.19 -13.00
CA ALA A 4 4.86 37.51 -12.69
C ALA A 4 4.55 36.18 -11.96
N THR A 5 4.86 35.08 -12.62
CA THR A 5 4.82 33.72 -12.08
C THR A 5 5.98 33.55 -11.09
N ARG A 6 5.71 33.35 -9.80
CA ARG A 6 6.75 32.93 -8.83
C ARG A 6 6.81 31.41 -8.82
N ARG A 7 7.78 30.84 -9.52
CA ARG A 7 8.23 29.45 -9.33
C ARG A 7 9.11 29.40 -8.09
N VAL A 8 8.75 28.61 -7.09
CA VAL A 8 9.62 28.34 -5.94
C VAL A 8 10.63 27.29 -6.39
N ALA A 9 11.87 27.70 -6.60
CA ALA A 9 12.98 26.79 -6.88
C ALA A 9 13.52 26.23 -5.56
N LEU A 10 13.32 24.94 -5.30
CA LEU A 10 13.98 24.26 -4.20
C LEU A 10 15.49 24.09 -4.49
N ARG A 11 16.30 24.20 -3.43
CA ARG A 11 17.75 24.01 -3.48
C ARG A 11 18.06 22.55 -3.77
N ARG A 12 19.04 22.33 -4.65
CA ARG A 12 19.60 21.05 -5.06
C ARG A 12 20.08 20.22 -3.84
N GLY A 13 19.26 19.29 -3.38
CA GLY A 13 19.69 18.05 -2.73
C GLY A 13 19.92 17.00 -3.81
N GLY A 14 20.93 16.14 -3.65
CA GLY A 14 21.33 15.16 -4.65
C GLY A 14 20.17 14.27 -5.10
N ALA A 15 20.09 14.05 -6.42
CA ALA A 15 19.15 13.13 -7.04
C ALA A 15 19.52 11.69 -6.65
N GLY A 16 18.94 11.20 -5.56
CA GLY A 16 18.78 9.77 -5.31
C GLY A 16 17.57 9.32 -6.11
N ALA A 17 17.80 8.58 -7.20
CA ALA A 17 16.75 7.79 -7.80
C ALA A 17 16.35 6.73 -6.77
N VAL A 18 15.28 6.97 -6.02
CA VAL A 18 14.64 5.92 -5.21
C VAL A 18 13.96 4.99 -6.20
N LEU A 19 14.71 3.96 -6.58
CA LEU A 19 14.21 2.77 -7.23
C LEU A 19 13.44 2.05 -6.13
N VAL A 20 12.10 2.20 -6.12
CA VAL A 20 11.25 1.29 -5.35
C VAL A 20 11.34 -0.05 -6.08
N LEU A 21 12.37 -0.82 -5.75
CA LEU A 21 12.30 -2.26 -5.90
C LEU A 21 11.12 -2.68 -5.03
N ALA A 22 10.00 -3.02 -5.66
CA ALA A 22 9.09 -3.98 -5.06
C ALA A 22 9.93 -5.25 -4.88
N ALA A 23 10.55 -5.39 -3.71
CA ALA A 23 11.24 -6.59 -3.36
C ALA A 23 10.17 -7.67 -3.27
N LEU A 24 10.03 -8.45 -4.36
CA LEU A 24 9.38 -9.76 -4.37
C LEU A 24 10.23 -10.76 -3.55
N ALA A 25 10.67 -10.34 -2.37
CA ALA A 25 11.34 -11.17 -1.40
C ALA A 25 10.22 -11.90 -0.66
N GLY A 26 9.84 -13.05 -1.20
CA GLY A 26 9.02 -14.00 -0.48
C GLY A 26 9.75 -14.53 0.75
N CYS A 27 8.98 -15.08 1.69
CA CYS A 27 9.52 -15.83 2.81
C CYS A 27 10.32 -17.05 2.30
N ALA A 28 11.58 -16.85 1.92
CA ALA A 28 12.49 -17.91 1.58
C ALA A 28 13.33 -18.25 2.81
N ASP A 29 13.42 -19.53 3.13
CA ASP A 29 14.32 -20.04 4.17
C ASP A 29 15.77 -19.72 3.78
N THR A 30 16.37 -18.73 4.44
CA THR A 30 17.78 -18.36 4.26
C THR A 30 18.71 -19.08 5.24
N GLY A 31 18.22 -20.05 6.02
CA GLY A 31 19.04 -20.88 6.90
C GLY A 31 19.68 -20.14 8.07
N ASP A 32 19.25 -18.91 8.36
CA ASP A 32 19.62 -18.16 9.55
C ASP A 32 18.39 -18.04 10.44
N ASP A 33 18.19 -19.06 11.28
CA ASP A 33 17.06 -19.18 12.19
C ASP A 33 17.20 -18.13 13.31
N GLY A 34 16.75 -16.91 13.02
CA GLY A 34 16.44 -15.92 14.04
C GLY A 34 15.52 -16.53 15.11
N ALA A 35 15.55 -15.99 16.32
CA ALA A 35 14.72 -16.48 17.41
C ALA A 35 13.24 -16.55 16.99
N PRO A 36 12.49 -17.57 17.44
CA PRO A 36 11.08 -17.71 17.07
C PRO A 36 10.30 -16.46 17.49
N VAL A 37 9.70 -15.80 16.51
CA VAL A 37 8.85 -14.61 16.69
C VAL A 37 7.42 -15.10 16.94
N ASP A 38 6.75 -14.58 17.96
CA ASP A 38 5.30 -14.82 18.14
C ASP A 38 4.54 -13.95 17.11
N PRO A 39 3.84 -14.56 16.14
CA PRO A 39 3.17 -13.80 15.08
C PRO A 39 1.82 -13.24 15.52
N THR A 40 1.38 -13.53 16.74
CA THR A 40 0.07 -13.08 17.25
C THR A 40 0.07 -11.56 17.42
N PRO A 41 -0.90 -10.84 16.84
CA PRO A 41 -1.02 -9.41 17.08
C PRO A 41 -1.18 -9.07 18.56
N VAL A 42 -0.49 -8.03 18.99
CA VAL A 42 -0.57 -7.45 20.33
C VAL A 42 -1.35 -6.16 20.24
N VAL A 43 -2.45 -6.06 20.96
CA VAL A 43 -3.24 -4.82 21.06
C VAL A 43 -2.44 -3.77 21.82
N VAL A 44 -2.33 -2.57 21.26
CA VAL A 44 -1.61 -1.44 21.85
C VAL A 44 -2.60 -0.44 22.44
N GLY A 45 -3.43 0.17 21.60
CA GLY A 45 -4.47 1.13 22.01
C GLY A 45 -3.93 2.49 22.46
N GLU A 46 -2.71 2.84 22.07
CA GLU A 46 -2.04 4.10 22.45
C GLU A 46 -1.95 5.04 21.24
N THR A 47 -2.01 6.35 21.49
CA THR A 47 -1.79 7.34 20.42
C THR A 47 -0.32 7.34 20.03
N ALA A 48 -0.07 7.27 18.72
CA ALA A 48 1.27 7.37 18.16
C ALA A 48 1.95 8.69 18.57
N PRO A 49 3.29 8.70 18.69
CA PRO A 49 4.05 9.91 19.00
C PRO A 49 3.70 11.07 18.06
N THR A 50 3.63 12.29 18.61
CA THR A 50 3.43 13.48 17.77
C THR A 50 4.67 13.70 16.91
N ALA A 51 4.45 13.99 15.62
CA ALA A 51 5.53 14.20 14.68
C ALA A 51 6.30 15.49 14.99
N PRO A 52 7.61 15.56 14.69
CA PRO A 52 8.40 16.78 14.85
C PRO A 52 7.78 17.97 14.11
N THR A 53 7.74 19.13 14.77
CA THR A 53 7.30 20.39 14.16
C THR A 53 8.27 20.83 13.07
N GLY A 54 7.76 21.33 11.94
CA GLY A 54 8.59 22.03 10.95
C GLY A 54 8.26 21.74 9.49
N ALA A 55 7.55 20.65 9.21
CA ALA A 55 7.05 20.36 7.86
C ALA A 55 5.76 21.16 7.60
N SER A 56 5.65 21.77 6.41
CA SER A 56 4.41 22.43 6.00
C SER A 56 3.42 21.41 5.48
N LEU A 57 2.29 21.28 6.18
CA LEU A 57 1.12 20.56 5.71
C LEU A 57 0.39 21.35 4.61
N PRO A 58 -0.36 20.67 3.72
CA PRO A 58 -1.33 21.32 2.86
C PRO A 58 -2.33 22.14 3.68
N LEU A 59 -2.80 23.26 3.14
CA LEU A 59 -3.77 24.15 3.77
C LEU A 59 -5.04 23.43 4.28
N PRO A 60 -5.62 22.44 3.57
CA PRO A 60 -6.75 21.68 4.10
C PRO A 60 -6.40 20.80 5.31
N LEU A 61 -5.13 20.39 5.45
CA LEU A 61 -4.63 19.49 6.48
C LEU A 61 -3.97 20.22 7.66
N ALA A 62 -3.56 21.48 7.47
CA ALA A 62 -2.85 22.28 8.47
C ALA A 62 -3.56 22.42 9.84
N PRO A 63 -4.91 22.41 9.95
CA PRO A 63 -5.58 22.46 11.25
C PRO A 63 -5.49 21.18 12.10
N PHE A 64 -4.96 20.09 11.54
CA PHE A 64 -4.99 18.77 12.18
C PHE A 64 -3.63 18.35 12.73
N ARG A 65 -3.66 17.46 13.71
CA ARG A 65 -2.47 16.89 14.35
C ARG A 65 -1.79 15.89 13.41
N MET A 66 -0.46 15.93 13.36
CA MET A 66 0.38 14.93 12.70
C MET A 66 1.07 14.04 13.73
N VAL A 67 1.00 12.73 13.55
CA VAL A 67 1.66 11.70 14.38
C VAL A 67 2.57 10.81 13.52
N GLU A 68 3.46 10.07 14.16
CA GLU A 68 4.39 9.12 13.52
C GLU A 68 4.15 7.71 14.06
N PRO A 69 3.31 6.89 13.39
CA PRO A 69 3.11 5.49 13.77
C PRO A 69 4.36 4.61 13.61
N GLY A 70 5.41 5.13 12.93
CA GLY A 70 6.67 4.43 12.70
C GLY A 70 6.74 3.66 11.40
N TRP A 71 5.93 4.00 10.39
CA TRP A 71 5.96 3.31 9.10
C TRP A 71 7.14 3.75 8.23
N ASP A 72 7.77 2.78 7.57
CA ASP A 72 8.88 2.98 6.62
C ASP A 72 8.48 2.86 5.16
N GLN A 73 7.22 2.46 4.91
CA GLN A 73 6.60 2.46 3.60
C GLN A 73 5.22 3.12 3.65
N VAL A 74 4.70 3.47 2.47
CA VAL A 74 3.30 3.92 2.36
C VAL A 74 2.41 2.77 2.89
N PRO A 75 1.62 2.98 3.96
CA PRO A 75 0.70 1.96 4.45
C PRO A 75 -0.42 1.74 3.44
N GLU A 76 -1.08 0.60 3.54
CA GLU A 76 -2.39 0.40 2.91
C GLU A 76 -3.48 0.97 3.83
N GLU A 77 -4.58 1.45 3.27
CA GLU A 77 -5.73 1.93 4.04
C GLU A 77 -6.96 1.10 3.70
N LEU A 78 -7.79 0.83 4.70
CA LEU A 78 -9.10 0.22 4.52
C LEU A 78 -9.99 0.64 5.69
N ASP A 79 -11.15 1.23 5.38
CA ASP A 79 -12.17 1.64 6.36
C ASP A 79 -11.63 2.57 7.46
N GLY A 80 -10.72 3.49 7.11
CA GLY A 80 -10.11 4.45 8.03
C GLY A 80 -8.97 3.86 8.88
N ILE A 81 -8.54 2.63 8.60
CA ILE A 81 -7.43 1.99 9.30
C ILE A 81 -6.27 1.83 8.32
N PHE A 82 -5.10 2.24 8.76
CA PHE A 82 -3.85 2.19 8.02
C PHE A 82 -2.99 1.04 8.54
N LEU A 83 -2.50 0.19 7.66
CA LEU A 83 -1.56 -0.88 7.99
C LEU A 83 -0.26 -0.69 7.20
N GLY A 84 0.85 -0.53 7.92
CA GLY A 84 2.17 -0.35 7.32
C GLY A 84 3.24 -1.20 7.99
N LEU A 85 4.34 -1.40 7.27
CA LEU A 85 5.56 -1.98 7.81
C LEU A 85 6.35 -0.91 8.56
N ALA A 86 6.87 -1.30 9.72
CA ALA A 86 7.83 -0.58 10.53
C ALA A 86 9.07 -1.47 10.70
N GLU A 87 10.23 -0.95 10.36
CA GLU A 87 11.52 -1.53 10.66
C GLU A 87 11.77 -1.46 12.17
N PRO A 88 12.44 -2.47 12.74
CA PRO A 88 12.81 -2.46 14.14
C PRO A 88 13.76 -1.28 14.39
N THR A 89 13.40 -0.37 15.29
CA THR A 89 14.30 0.71 15.71
C THR A 89 15.47 0.09 16.46
N ALA A 90 16.70 0.39 16.02
CA ALA A 90 17.94 -0.08 16.65
C ALA A 90 18.06 0.30 18.15
N ASP A 91 17.22 1.23 18.62
CA ASP A 91 17.24 1.78 19.98
C ASP A 91 16.45 0.94 20.99
N GLY A 92 16.31 -0.38 20.75
CA GLY A 92 15.96 -1.35 21.79
C GLY A 92 17.05 -1.50 22.86
N ASP A 93 17.61 -0.39 23.33
CA ASP A 93 18.37 -0.33 24.58
C ASP A 93 17.35 -0.57 25.69
N THR A 94 17.11 -1.84 25.98
CA THR A 94 16.66 -2.24 27.30
C THR A 94 17.69 -1.66 28.27
N SER A 95 17.35 -0.49 28.80
CA SER A 95 17.97 0.13 29.96
C SER A 95 17.81 -0.78 31.18
N ASP A 96 18.40 -1.96 31.11
CA ASP A 96 18.71 -2.80 32.24
C ASP A 96 19.79 -2.05 33.01
N GLY A 97 19.34 -1.51 34.14
CA GLY A 97 20.09 -0.56 34.92
C GLY A 97 21.49 -1.02 35.28
N ASP A 98 22.37 -0.03 35.39
CA ASP A 98 23.32 0.12 36.48
C ASP A 98 23.98 -1.19 36.95
N MET A 99 24.97 -1.66 36.18
CA MET A 99 26.10 -2.38 36.75
C MET A 99 27.34 -1.54 36.52
N SER A 100 27.51 -0.61 37.45
CA SER A 100 28.75 0.09 37.71
C SER A 100 29.85 -0.87 38.20
N ASP A 101 30.76 -1.27 37.32
CA ASP A 101 32.12 -1.63 37.73
C ASP A 101 33.05 -1.51 36.52
N GLY A 102 34.09 -0.70 36.69
CA GLY A 102 34.99 -0.34 35.62
C GLY A 102 35.96 -1.45 35.23
N ASP A 103 36.22 -1.50 33.94
CA ASP A 103 37.51 -1.91 33.42
C ASP A 103 37.80 -1.09 32.16
N MET A 104 38.95 -0.40 32.16
CA MET A 104 39.47 0.23 30.95
C MET A 104 40.22 -0.86 30.20
N SER A 105 39.67 -1.33 29.09
CA SER A 105 40.41 -2.13 28.13
C SER A 105 40.19 -1.64 26.71
N ASP A 106 41.30 -1.66 25.98
CA ASP A 106 41.57 -0.89 24.77
C ASP A 106 40.75 -1.30 23.54
N GLY A 107 40.52 -0.29 22.69
CA GLY A 107 39.97 -0.30 21.33
C GLY A 107 39.79 -1.62 20.58
N ASP A 108 38.58 -1.80 20.06
CA ASP A 108 38.36 -2.33 18.72
C ASP A 108 37.10 -1.70 18.08
N GLY A 109 37.02 -1.80 16.77
CA GLY A 109 36.21 -0.99 15.86
C GLY A 109 34.71 -0.83 16.18
N ALA A 110 34.22 0.36 15.89
CA ALA A 110 32.82 0.66 15.70
C ALA A 110 32.32 -0.03 14.43
N ASP A 111 31.94 -1.30 14.56
CA ASP A 111 31.03 -1.94 13.65
C ASP A 111 29.64 -1.74 14.27
N GLY A 112 28.86 -0.85 13.67
CA GLY A 112 27.46 -0.68 14.04
C GLY A 112 26.75 -2.00 13.79
N ASP A 113 26.47 -2.72 14.87
CA ASP A 113 25.67 -3.94 14.90
C ASP A 113 24.27 -3.56 14.41
N THR A 114 24.10 -3.59 13.09
CA THR A 114 22.77 -3.64 12.50
C THR A 114 22.29 -5.01 12.94
N VAL A 115 21.24 -5.08 13.75
CA VAL A 115 20.73 -6.34 14.28
C VAL A 115 20.23 -7.18 13.11
N ASP A 116 21.13 -7.92 12.48
CA ASP A 116 20.84 -8.92 11.45
C ASP A 116 19.89 -9.92 12.12
N GLY A 117 18.63 -9.92 11.67
CA GLY A 117 17.58 -10.80 12.20
C GLY A 117 16.51 -10.15 13.08
N ALA A 118 16.46 -8.82 13.20
CA ALA A 118 15.36 -8.16 13.90
C ALA A 118 14.02 -8.34 13.13
N ALA A 119 12.96 -8.68 13.86
CA ALA A 119 11.64 -8.97 13.29
C ALA A 119 11.01 -7.72 12.65
N LEU A 120 10.36 -7.90 11.49
CA LEU A 120 9.51 -6.87 10.89
C LEU A 120 8.30 -6.62 11.78
N ARG A 121 7.90 -5.36 11.94
CA ARG A 121 6.66 -4.99 12.63
C ARG A 121 5.63 -4.50 11.63
N PHE A 122 4.43 -5.04 11.73
CA PHE A 122 3.23 -4.52 11.08
C PHE A 122 2.47 -3.68 12.10
N VAL A 123 2.18 -2.42 11.77
CA VAL A 123 1.55 -1.47 12.68
C VAL A 123 0.22 -1.01 12.08
N ALA A 124 -0.87 -1.32 12.76
CA ALA A 124 -2.22 -0.84 12.41
C ALA A 124 -2.56 0.42 13.22
N ALA A 125 -2.97 1.50 12.55
CA ALA A 125 -3.40 2.73 13.19
C ALA A 125 -4.70 3.29 12.60
N ASP A 126 -5.54 3.90 13.43
CA ASP A 126 -6.78 4.55 13.00
C ASP A 126 -6.58 6.01 12.54
N GLU A 127 -7.63 6.64 12.00
CA GLU A 127 -7.64 8.04 11.55
C GLU A 127 -7.38 9.08 12.67
N GLN A 128 -7.40 8.65 13.92
CA GLN A 128 -7.16 9.48 15.10
C GLN A 128 -5.71 9.37 15.56
N GLY A 129 -4.93 8.50 14.92
CA GLY A 129 -3.53 8.24 15.24
C GLY A 129 -3.34 7.27 16.39
N THR A 130 -4.36 6.49 16.75
CA THR A 130 -4.24 5.40 17.73
C THR A 130 -3.65 4.19 17.06
N VAL A 131 -2.52 3.68 17.57
CA VAL A 131 -2.01 2.37 17.20
C VAL A 131 -2.91 1.32 17.82
N LEU A 132 -3.63 0.57 16.99
CA LEU A 132 -4.63 -0.40 17.41
C LEU A 132 -3.96 -1.69 17.87
N TRP A 133 -3.08 -2.23 17.03
CA TRP A 133 -2.34 -3.45 17.28
C TRP A 133 -1.06 -3.48 16.44
N GLU A 134 -0.12 -4.31 16.87
CA GLU A 134 1.11 -4.59 16.16
C GLU A 134 1.34 -6.10 16.03
N ALA A 135 1.97 -6.53 14.95
CA ALA A 135 2.34 -7.92 14.76
C ALA A 135 3.78 -8.04 14.25
N ALA A 136 4.56 -8.95 14.83
CA ALA A 136 5.93 -9.18 14.41
C ALA A 136 6.00 -10.35 13.42
N ARG A 137 6.90 -10.28 12.42
CA ARG A 137 7.16 -11.36 11.45
C ARG A 137 8.65 -11.55 11.20
N PRO A 138 9.06 -12.74 10.75
CA PRO A 138 10.40 -12.93 10.19
C PRO A 138 10.68 -11.90 9.09
N PRO A 139 11.94 -11.44 8.93
CA PRO A 139 12.29 -10.40 7.97
C PRO A 139 12.08 -10.78 6.51
N SER A 140 11.97 -12.08 6.21
CA SER A 140 11.65 -12.57 4.88
C SER A 140 10.15 -12.47 4.54
N CYS A 141 9.28 -12.16 5.51
CA CYS A 141 7.83 -12.11 5.35
C CYS A 141 7.28 -10.68 5.33
N THR A 142 7.58 -9.97 4.25
CA THR A 142 7.09 -8.60 4.00
C THR A 142 5.69 -8.56 3.35
N GLY A 143 5.21 -9.68 2.81
CA GLY A 143 3.95 -9.75 2.09
C GLY A 143 2.73 -9.66 3.01
N PHE A 144 1.85 -8.70 2.73
CA PHE A 144 0.55 -8.54 3.36
C PHE A 144 -0.46 -7.98 2.35
N ALA A 145 -1.74 -8.07 2.71
CA ALA A 145 -2.82 -7.43 1.95
C ALA A 145 -3.95 -7.01 2.89
N LEU A 146 -4.60 -5.89 2.56
CA LEU A 146 -5.92 -5.54 3.10
C LEU A 146 -7.02 -6.03 2.16
N THR A 147 -8.09 -6.59 2.73
CA THR A 147 -9.21 -7.15 1.97
C THR A 147 -10.53 -7.05 2.75
N ARG A 148 -11.66 -7.38 2.10
CA ARG A 148 -12.98 -7.41 2.71
C ARG A 148 -13.61 -8.79 2.67
N ALA A 149 -14.24 -9.15 3.79
CA ALA A 149 -15.15 -10.29 3.90
C ALA A 149 -16.56 -9.75 4.23
N GLY A 150 -17.33 -9.41 3.19
CA GLY A 150 -18.55 -8.63 3.35
C GLY A 150 -18.24 -7.24 3.92
N ASP A 151 -18.89 -6.86 5.03
CA ASP A 151 -18.65 -5.58 5.70
C ASP A 151 -17.42 -5.57 6.63
N ARG A 152 -16.67 -6.68 6.72
CA ARG A 152 -15.51 -6.78 7.61
C ARG A 152 -14.21 -6.53 6.86
N ALA A 153 -13.47 -5.52 7.30
CA ALA A 153 -12.09 -5.27 6.87
C ALA A 153 -11.10 -6.22 7.57
N LEU A 154 -10.22 -6.83 6.79
CA LEU A 154 -9.24 -7.82 7.26
C LEU A 154 -7.83 -7.43 6.83
N ALA A 155 -6.87 -7.69 7.72
CA ALA A 155 -5.45 -7.73 7.41
C ALA A 155 -5.01 -9.19 7.24
N VAL A 156 -4.44 -9.54 6.08
CA VAL A 156 -3.85 -10.86 5.86
C VAL A 156 -2.35 -10.75 5.88
N LEU A 157 -1.72 -11.41 6.86
CA LEU A 157 -0.27 -11.41 7.04
C LEU A 157 0.29 -12.78 6.68
N THR A 158 1.38 -12.79 5.93
CA THR A 158 2.14 -14.02 5.66
C THR A 158 3.11 -14.36 6.78
N ASP A 159 3.40 -15.64 6.94
CA ASP A 159 4.35 -16.14 7.93
C ASP A 159 5.00 -17.46 7.47
N LEU A 160 6.03 -17.91 8.20
CA LEU A 160 6.67 -19.21 8.02
C LEU A 160 6.25 -20.15 9.15
N ALA A 161 5.65 -21.28 8.79
CA ALA A 161 5.29 -22.33 9.75
C ALA A 161 5.90 -23.67 9.34
N PRO A 162 6.27 -24.54 10.30
CA PRO A 162 6.57 -25.93 9.98
C PRO A 162 5.35 -26.58 9.32
N THR A 163 5.52 -27.16 8.13
CA THR A 163 4.46 -27.89 7.44
C THR A 163 4.75 -29.39 7.49
N ASP A 164 3.74 -30.21 7.23
CA ASP A 164 3.86 -31.67 7.30
C ASP A 164 4.90 -32.24 6.31
N ASP A 165 5.17 -31.52 5.21
CA ASP A 165 5.96 -31.97 4.07
C ASP A 165 7.21 -31.10 3.75
N ALA A 166 7.48 -29.99 4.46
CA ALA A 166 8.63 -29.11 4.17
C ALA A 166 9.37 -28.55 5.41
N VAL A 167 10.62 -28.12 5.20
CA VAL A 167 11.30 -27.16 6.07
C VAL A 167 10.63 -25.80 5.81
N ALA A 168 9.85 -25.31 6.79
CA ALA A 168 9.10 -24.04 6.78
C ALA A 168 8.31 -23.70 5.48
N GLY A 169 7.00 -23.94 5.48
CA GLY A 169 6.10 -23.49 4.41
C GLY A 169 5.53 -22.10 4.69
N THR A 170 5.18 -21.37 3.62
CA THR A 170 4.48 -20.09 3.74
C THR A 170 3.03 -20.34 4.16
N THR A 171 2.57 -19.58 5.15
CA THR A 171 1.18 -19.57 5.58
C THR A 171 0.61 -18.17 5.52
N ALA A 172 -0.72 -18.07 5.37
CA ALA A 172 -1.47 -16.84 5.46
C ALA A 172 -2.43 -16.90 6.67
N THR A 173 -2.56 -15.80 7.40
CA THR A 173 -3.51 -15.66 8.52
C THR A 173 -4.23 -14.33 8.40
N ALA A 174 -5.56 -14.34 8.49
CA ALA A 174 -6.36 -13.12 8.55
C ALA A 174 -6.63 -12.69 9.99
N TYR A 175 -6.53 -11.39 10.19
CA TYR A 175 -6.87 -10.68 11.42
C TYR A 175 -7.92 -9.62 11.10
N ASP A 176 -8.86 -9.43 12.02
CA ASP A 176 -9.76 -8.29 11.97
C ASP A 176 -8.93 -7.01 12.05
N LEU A 177 -9.07 -6.14 11.04
CA LEU A 177 -8.19 -4.99 10.87
C LEU A 177 -8.31 -4.00 12.04
N THR A 178 -9.46 -3.95 12.70
CA THR A 178 -9.70 -3.04 13.83
C THR A 178 -9.12 -3.59 15.14
N THR A 179 -9.31 -4.87 15.39
CA THR A 179 -9.06 -5.47 16.72
C THR A 179 -7.78 -6.30 16.80
N GLY A 180 -7.23 -6.73 15.65
CA GLY A 180 -6.13 -7.69 15.60
C GLY A 180 -6.54 -9.11 15.96
N GLU A 181 -7.84 -9.38 16.18
CA GLU A 181 -8.32 -10.73 16.47
C GLU A 181 -8.23 -11.62 15.23
N ARG A 182 -7.68 -12.83 15.39
CA ARG A 182 -7.58 -13.79 14.29
C ARG A 182 -8.97 -14.23 13.83
N VAL A 183 -9.24 -14.11 12.53
CA VAL A 183 -10.49 -14.51 11.90
C VAL A 183 -10.38 -15.92 11.31
N TRP A 184 -9.31 -16.21 10.57
CA TRP A 184 -9.00 -17.54 10.05
C TRP A 184 -7.49 -17.74 9.93
N GLY A 185 -7.08 -18.99 9.72
CA GLY A 185 -5.70 -19.39 9.55
C GLY A 185 -5.00 -19.85 10.84
N PRO A 186 -3.71 -20.22 10.75
CA PRO A 186 -2.89 -20.19 9.53
C PRO A 186 -3.38 -21.19 8.47
N VAL A 187 -3.38 -20.77 7.21
CA VAL A 187 -3.64 -21.62 6.03
C VAL A 187 -2.37 -21.73 5.22
N GLU A 188 -2.01 -22.95 4.80
CA GLU A 188 -0.86 -23.17 3.92
C GLU A 188 -1.14 -22.61 2.52
N VAL A 189 -0.18 -21.87 1.98
CA VAL A 189 -0.25 -21.29 0.63
C VAL A 189 0.92 -21.79 -0.21
N PRO A 190 0.77 -21.87 -1.56
CA PRO A 190 1.80 -22.47 -2.41
C PRO A 190 3.14 -21.74 -2.42
N GLY A 191 3.17 -20.49 -1.96
CA GLY A 191 4.37 -19.67 -1.90
C GLY A 191 4.06 -18.26 -1.41
N PRO A 192 4.94 -17.28 -1.67
CA PRO A 192 4.73 -15.92 -1.22
C PRO A 192 3.52 -15.25 -1.89
N HIS A 193 3.12 -14.15 -1.26
CA HIS A 193 2.15 -13.21 -1.81
C HIS A 193 2.58 -12.73 -3.20
N HIS A 194 1.65 -12.73 -4.15
CA HIS A 194 1.90 -12.45 -5.56
C HIS A 194 0.72 -11.72 -6.22
N GLY A 195 0.89 -10.44 -6.53
CA GLY A 195 -0.14 -9.63 -7.18
C GLY A 195 -1.11 -9.01 -6.17
N PRO A 196 -2.23 -8.42 -6.63
CA PRO A 196 -3.19 -7.75 -5.76
C PRO A 196 -4.00 -8.70 -4.89
N GLY A 197 -4.23 -8.30 -3.64
CA GLY A 197 -5.10 -9.01 -2.72
C GLY A 197 -4.57 -10.37 -2.29
N LEU A 198 -5.45 -11.36 -2.08
CA LEU A 198 -5.09 -12.68 -1.55
C LEU A 198 -4.60 -13.70 -2.59
N VAL A 199 -3.66 -13.30 -3.45
CA VAL A 199 -3.08 -14.17 -4.47
C VAL A 199 -1.69 -14.66 -4.07
N PHE A 200 -1.45 -15.95 -4.24
CA PHE A 200 -0.21 -16.63 -3.85
C PHE A 200 0.29 -17.51 -4.99
N SER A 201 1.60 -17.62 -5.16
CA SER A 201 2.17 -18.52 -6.15
C SER A 201 3.50 -19.09 -5.71
N ALA A 202 3.76 -20.35 -6.05
CA ALA A 202 5.08 -20.92 -5.94
C ALA A 202 6.00 -20.35 -7.04
N ALA A 203 7.31 -20.34 -6.80
CA ALA A 203 8.26 -20.16 -7.89
C ALA A 203 8.12 -21.30 -8.91
N ALA A 204 8.05 -20.98 -10.21
CA ALA A 204 7.94 -22.02 -11.23
C ALA A 204 9.25 -22.86 -11.28
N PRO A 205 9.18 -24.20 -11.36
CA PRO A 205 10.38 -25.03 -11.47
C PRO A 205 11.17 -24.68 -12.74
N ARG A 206 12.42 -24.21 -12.58
CA ARG A 206 13.29 -23.75 -13.68
C ARG A 206 12.81 -22.47 -14.39
N ALA A 207 11.97 -21.68 -13.73
CA ALA A 207 11.63 -20.33 -14.15
C ALA A 207 12.89 -19.50 -14.45
N THR A 208 12.84 -18.72 -15.51
CA THR A 208 13.70 -17.54 -15.62
C THR A 208 13.30 -16.54 -14.52
N VAL A 209 14.24 -15.71 -14.08
CA VAL A 209 13.98 -14.71 -13.02
C VAL A 209 12.77 -13.86 -13.43
N GLY A 210 11.67 -13.93 -12.66
CA GLY A 210 10.42 -13.22 -12.92
C GLY A 210 9.27 -14.07 -13.47
N GLU A 211 9.49 -15.34 -13.84
CA GLU A 211 8.40 -16.26 -14.18
C GLU A 211 7.76 -16.85 -12.91
N THR A 212 6.47 -16.64 -12.75
CA THR A 212 5.69 -17.09 -11.59
C THR A 212 5.03 -18.43 -11.90
N GLY A 213 4.93 -19.31 -10.89
CA GLY A 213 4.18 -20.55 -11.03
C GLY A 213 2.66 -20.31 -11.09
N SER A 214 1.91 -21.41 -11.12
CA SER A 214 0.45 -21.39 -11.00
C SER A 214 0.02 -20.63 -9.75
N ARG A 215 -0.98 -19.77 -9.92
CA ARG A 215 -1.52 -18.92 -8.86
C ARG A 215 -2.70 -19.57 -8.20
N VAL A 216 -2.83 -19.27 -6.91
CA VAL A 216 -3.98 -19.58 -6.08
C VAL A 216 -4.51 -18.27 -5.51
N VAL A 217 -5.83 -18.11 -5.48
CA VAL A 217 -6.49 -17.01 -4.79
C VAL A 217 -7.36 -17.54 -3.66
N LEU A 218 -7.23 -16.94 -2.48
CA LEU A 218 -8.01 -17.32 -1.30
C LEU A 218 -9.30 -16.50 -1.22
N ASP A 219 -10.36 -17.11 -0.68
CA ASP A 219 -11.55 -16.44 -0.19
C ASP A 219 -11.19 -15.61 1.07
N PRO A 220 -11.33 -14.28 1.05
CA PRO A 220 -11.06 -13.41 2.19
C PRO A 220 -11.86 -13.74 3.45
N ALA A 221 -13.04 -14.34 3.34
CA ALA A 221 -13.88 -14.66 4.49
C ALA A 221 -13.44 -15.93 5.23
N THR A 222 -12.86 -16.90 4.52
CA THR A 222 -12.62 -18.25 5.04
C THR A 222 -11.16 -18.68 5.00
N GLY A 223 -10.35 -18.08 4.12
CA GLY A 223 -9.01 -18.53 3.79
C GLY A 223 -8.98 -19.78 2.90
N GLU A 224 -10.14 -20.28 2.43
CA GLU A 224 -10.20 -21.41 1.50
C GLU A 224 -9.81 -20.99 0.08
N VAL A 225 -9.34 -21.94 -0.73
CA VAL A 225 -8.99 -21.67 -2.13
C VAL A 225 -10.26 -21.44 -2.95
N LEU A 226 -10.37 -20.25 -3.56
CA LEU A 226 -11.50 -19.90 -4.43
C LEU A 226 -11.20 -20.21 -5.91
N ALA A 227 -9.95 -20.04 -6.34
CA ALA A 227 -9.49 -20.46 -7.66
C ALA A 227 -8.02 -20.93 -7.60
N ASP A 228 -7.72 -21.98 -8.36
CA ASP A 228 -6.40 -22.57 -8.50
C ASP A 228 -6.10 -22.80 -9.99
N GLU A 229 -5.06 -22.15 -10.52
CA GLU A 229 -4.66 -22.31 -11.92
C GLU A 229 -4.10 -23.72 -12.22
N SER A 230 -3.78 -24.52 -11.22
CA SER A 230 -3.26 -25.88 -11.37
C SER A 230 -4.34 -26.96 -11.56
N ASP A 231 -5.61 -26.63 -11.30
CA ASP A 231 -6.75 -27.56 -11.43
C ASP A 231 -7.10 -27.92 -12.89
N GLY A 232 -6.39 -27.35 -13.87
CA GLY A 232 -6.55 -27.65 -15.29
C GLY A 232 -7.80 -27.04 -15.91
N SER A 233 -8.52 -26.17 -15.19
CA SER A 233 -9.42 -25.19 -15.80
C SER A 233 -8.57 -24.17 -16.55
N ASP A 234 -8.97 -23.76 -17.76
CA ASP A 234 -8.35 -22.64 -18.50
C ASP A 234 -8.63 -21.27 -17.84
N THR A 235 -8.67 -21.24 -16.50
CA THR A 235 -8.91 -20.08 -15.64
C THR A 235 -7.57 -19.55 -15.18
N ALA A 236 -7.34 -18.27 -15.39
CA ALA A 236 -6.20 -17.54 -14.87
C ALA A 236 -6.65 -16.59 -13.75
N VAL A 237 -5.89 -16.54 -12.67
CA VAL A 237 -6.10 -15.61 -11.54
C VAL A 237 -5.49 -14.28 -11.89
N VAL A 238 -6.32 -13.23 -11.90
CA VAL A 238 -5.89 -11.85 -12.19
C VAL A 238 -5.52 -11.13 -10.89
N GLY A 239 -6.35 -11.25 -9.85
CA GLY A 239 -6.15 -10.57 -8.57
C GLY A 239 -7.37 -10.66 -7.66
N GLU A 240 -7.21 -10.26 -6.41
CA GLU A 240 -8.32 -9.96 -5.51
C GLU A 240 -8.29 -8.47 -5.15
N TYR A 241 -9.47 -7.85 -5.13
CA TYR A 241 -9.64 -6.42 -4.94
C TYR A 241 -10.87 -6.16 -4.07
N ASP A 242 -10.66 -5.71 -2.83
CA ASP A 242 -11.73 -5.33 -1.89
C ASP A 242 -12.82 -6.41 -1.68
N GLY A 243 -12.45 -7.68 -1.62
CA GLY A 243 -13.36 -8.82 -1.51
C GLY A 243 -13.88 -9.36 -2.85
N THR A 244 -13.49 -8.75 -3.97
CA THR A 244 -13.86 -9.21 -5.32
C THR A 244 -12.68 -9.93 -5.96
N VAL A 245 -12.86 -11.21 -6.30
CA VAL A 245 -11.86 -11.99 -7.03
C VAL A 245 -12.09 -11.84 -8.54
N LEU A 246 -11.05 -11.44 -9.26
CA LEU A 246 -11.04 -11.38 -10.71
C LEU A 246 -10.29 -12.59 -11.30
N THR A 247 -10.97 -13.31 -12.19
CA THR A 247 -10.37 -14.38 -13.00
C THR A 247 -10.62 -14.12 -14.49
N ALA A 248 -9.68 -14.57 -15.33
CA ALA A 248 -9.83 -14.57 -16.77
C ALA A 248 -10.06 -16.00 -17.26
N VAL A 249 -11.15 -16.23 -17.99
CA VAL A 249 -11.50 -17.54 -18.53
C VAL A 249 -12.25 -17.38 -19.85
N ASP A 250 -11.85 -18.15 -20.87
CA ASP A 250 -12.47 -18.14 -22.20
C ASP A 250 -12.56 -16.75 -22.87
N GLY A 251 -11.56 -15.88 -22.64
CA GLY A 251 -11.54 -14.52 -23.20
C GLY A 251 -12.45 -13.52 -22.49
N GLU A 252 -12.95 -13.87 -21.31
CA GLU A 252 -13.77 -13.03 -20.47
C GLU A 252 -13.13 -12.81 -19.09
N LEU A 253 -13.29 -11.61 -18.56
CA LEU A 253 -12.99 -11.27 -17.18
C LEU A 253 -14.24 -11.52 -16.35
N VAL A 254 -14.08 -12.26 -15.27
CA VAL A 254 -15.14 -12.67 -14.35
C VAL A 254 -14.84 -12.10 -12.98
N ALA A 255 -15.80 -11.36 -12.43
CA ALA A 255 -15.77 -10.96 -11.04
C ALA A 255 -16.63 -11.90 -10.20
N THR A 256 -16.04 -12.43 -9.14
CA THR A 256 -16.73 -13.24 -8.15
C THR A 256 -16.67 -12.50 -6.82
N ASP A 257 -17.84 -12.26 -6.23
CA ASP A 257 -17.91 -11.82 -4.85
C ASP A 257 -17.41 -12.97 -3.98
N ALA A 258 -16.29 -12.74 -3.29
CA ALA A 258 -15.70 -13.77 -2.47
C ALA A 258 -16.59 -14.09 -1.26
N ALA A 259 -17.43 -13.14 -0.82
CA ALA A 259 -18.46 -13.37 0.19
C ALA A 259 -19.65 -14.18 -0.40
N GLY A 260 -19.41 -15.46 -0.70
CA GLY A 260 -20.43 -16.41 -1.16
C GLY A 260 -20.12 -17.08 -2.50
N GLY A 261 -19.00 -16.76 -3.14
CA GLY A 261 -18.55 -17.40 -4.37
C GLY A 261 -19.49 -17.18 -5.57
N THR A 262 -20.32 -16.14 -5.53
CA THR A 262 -21.26 -15.84 -6.60
C THR A 262 -20.64 -14.90 -7.62
N THR A 263 -20.75 -15.24 -8.91
CA THR A 263 -20.38 -14.34 -9.99
C THR A 263 -21.20 -13.06 -9.93
N ALA A 264 -20.52 -11.93 -9.75
CA ALA A 264 -21.13 -10.60 -9.74
C ALA A 264 -21.38 -10.11 -11.16
N TRP A 265 -20.36 -10.19 -12.02
CA TRP A 265 -20.45 -9.81 -13.43
C TRP A 265 -19.40 -10.53 -14.29
N ARG A 266 -19.57 -10.40 -15.61
CA ARG A 266 -18.68 -10.96 -16.62
C ARG A 266 -18.64 -10.03 -17.83
N VAL A 267 -17.43 -9.71 -18.30
CA VAL A 267 -17.19 -8.84 -19.47
C VAL A 267 -16.14 -9.45 -20.38
N SER A 268 -16.18 -9.16 -21.67
CA SER A 268 -15.12 -9.66 -22.57
C SER A 268 -13.81 -8.90 -22.37
N LEU A 269 -12.68 -9.57 -22.49
CA LEU A 269 -11.37 -8.91 -22.47
C LEU A 269 -11.23 -7.90 -23.61
N ALA A 270 -11.78 -8.22 -24.78
CA ALA A 270 -11.79 -7.34 -25.94
C ALA A 270 -12.53 -6.00 -25.68
N SER A 271 -13.58 -6.00 -24.85
CA SER A 271 -14.25 -4.75 -24.44
C SER A 271 -13.44 -3.91 -23.47
N LEU A 272 -12.44 -4.50 -22.81
CA LEU A 272 -11.46 -3.79 -22.00
C LEU A 272 -10.25 -3.32 -22.83
N GLY A 273 -10.21 -3.66 -24.13
CA GLY A 273 -9.05 -3.40 -24.99
C GLY A 273 -7.90 -4.39 -24.78
N LEU A 274 -8.19 -5.57 -24.22
CA LEU A 274 -7.21 -6.60 -23.90
C LEU A 274 -7.37 -7.80 -24.84
N ASP A 275 -6.25 -8.33 -25.30
CA ASP A 275 -6.14 -9.47 -26.21
C ASP A 275 -5.72 -10.75 -25.48
N GLY A 276 -5.08 -10.63 -24.31
CA GLY A 276 -4.57 -11.73 -23.50
C GLY A 276 -5.11 -11.74 -22.06
N THR A 277 -4.63 -12.70 -21.28
CA THR A 277 -4.89 -12.74 -19.84
C THR A 277 -4.27 -11.51 -19.18
N PRO A 278 -5.08 -10.63 -18.57
CA PRO A 278 -4.58 -9.40 -18.01
C PRO A 278 -3.83 -9.63 -16.71
N THR A 279 -3.00 -8.66 -16.35
CA THR A 279 -2.36 -8.53 -15.04
C THR A 279 -2.61 -7.15 -14.49
N ALA A 280 -2.45 -6.99 -13.18
CA ALA A 280 -2.37 -5.66 -12.57
C ALA A 280 -1.17 -4.89 -13.15
N VAL A 281 -1.36 -3.61 -13.45
CA VAL A 281 -0.26 -2.72 -13.87
C VAL A 281 0.74 -2.56 -12.73
N ALA A 282 2.02 -2.84 -13.01
CA ALA A 282 3.05 -2.91 -11.99
C ALA A 282 3.27 -1.58 -11.26
N GLY A 283 3.26 -1.62 -9.92
CA GLY A 283 3.48 -0.45 -9.07
C GLY A 283 2.30 0.52 -8.98
N ALA A 284 1.20 0.27 -9.69
CA ALA A 284 -0.01 1.06 -9.56
C ALA A 284 -0.76 0.73 -8.26
N ARG A 285 -1.44 1.73 -7.71
CA ARG A 285 -2.32 1.60 -6.54
C ARG A 285 -3.67 2.23 -6.86
N PRO A 286 -4.50 1.55 -7.67
CA PRO A 286 -5.81 2.08 -8.04
C PRO A 286 -6.67 2.25 -6.78
N PRO A 287 -7.62 3.20 -6.78
CA PRO A 287 -8.49 3.42 -5.62
C PRO A 287 -9.39 2.22 -5.37
N HIS A 288 -9.85 2.07 -4.11
CA HIS A 288 -10.85 1.05 -3.75
C HIS A 288 -12.06 1.05 -4.67
N GLY A 289 -12.58 -0.15 -4.93
CA GLY A 289 -13.67 -0.40 -5.87
C GLY A 289 -13.24 -0.34 -7.34
N THR A 290 -11.93 -0.30 -7.63
CA THR A 290 -11.42 -0.35 -9.02
C THR A 290 -10.25 -1.31 -9.16
N ALA A 291 -10.02 -1.81 -10.38
CA ALA A 291 -8.82 -2.55 -10.75
C ALA A 291 -8.16 -1.88 -11.96
N LEU A 292 -6.83 -1.75 -11.94
CA LEU A 292 -6.07 -1.27 -13.10
C LEU A 292 -5.37 -2.44 -13.78
N LEU A 293 -5.86 -2.81 -14.95
CA LEU A 293 -5.52 -4.04 -15.66
C LEU A 293 -4.90 -3.75 -17.03
N GLY A 294 -3.74 -4.35 -17.31
CA GLY A 294 -3.05 -4.23 -18.60
C GLY A 294 -2.56 -5.59 -19.09
N GLU A 295 -1.93 -5.61 -20.27
CA GLU A 295 -1.23 -6.82 -20.73
C GLU A 295 0.03 -7.05 -19.89
N PRO A 296 0.49 -8.31 -19.77
CA PRO A 296 1.73 -8.61 -19.06
C PRO A 296 2.94 -7.80 -19.57
N GLY A 297 3.47 -6.93 -18.70
CA GLY A 297 4.63 -6.08 -18.99
C GLY A 297 4.28 -4.66 -19.43
N ASP A 298 3.01 -4.34 -19.64
CA ASP A 298 2.58 -2.98 -19.97
C ASP A 298 2.66 -2.07 -18.74
N ALA A 299 3.01 -0.81 -19.02
CA ALA A 299 3.07 0.26 -18.01
C ALA A 299 1.73 0.99 -17.83
N THR A 300 0.75 0.69 -18.68
CA THR A 300 -0.58 1.28 -18.68
C THR A 300 -1.65 0.21 -18.89
N GLY A 301 -2.90 0.54 -18.59
CA GLY A 301 -4.01 -0.38 -18.75
C GLY A 301 -5.38 0.28 -18.69
N ALA A 302 -6.41 -0.55 -18.62
CA ALA A 302 -7.79 -0.15 -18.38
C ALA A 302 -8.08 -0.07 -16.87
N LEU A 303 -8.60 1.08 -16.43
CA LEU A 303 -9.15 1.23 -15.09
C LEU A 303 -10.60 0.76 -15.09
N VAL A 304 -10.86 -0.35 -14.42
CA VAL A 304 -12.15 -1.06 -14.39
C VAL A 304 -12.86 -0.80 -13.07
N ASP A 305 -14.16 -0.49 -13.12
CA ASP A 305 -15.04 -0.42 -11.95
C ASP A 305 -15.42 -1.84 -11.50
N LEU A 306 -15.17 -2.17 -10.24
CA LEU A 306 -15.46 -3.49 -9.70
C LEU A 306 -16.96 -3.72 -9.44
N ALA A 307 -17.79 -2.68 -9.46
CA ALA A 307 -19.22 -2.84 -9.24
C ALA A 307 -19.93 -3.52 -10.42
N ASP A 308 -19.49 -3.24 -11.65
CA ASP A 308 -20.17 -3.72 -12.87
C ASP A 308 -19.24 -4.11 -14.03
N GLY A 309 -17.93 -3.97 -13.87
CA GLY A 309 -16.93 -4.28 -14.89
C GLY A 309 -16.79 -3.20 -15.96
N ALA A 310 -17.35 -2.00 -15.77
CA ALA A 310 -17.22 -0.90 -16.71
C ALA A 310 -15.79 -0.33 -16.75
N VAL A 311 -15.32 0.01 -17.95
CA VAL A 311 -14.05 0.74 -18.13
C VAL A 311 -14.27 2.22 -17.85
N LEU A 312 -13.62 2.73 -16.80
CA LEU A 312 -13.64 4.14 -16.42
C LEU A 312 -12.69 4.98 -17.28
N ALA A 313 -11.51 4.44 -17.57
CA ALA A 313 -10.50 5.06 -18.43
C ALA A 313 -9.57 4.00 -19.03
N THR A 314 -8.98 4.31 -20.18
CA THR A 314 -7.94 3.50 -20.84
C THR A 314 -6.59 4.20 -20.78
N ASP A 315 -5.52 3.47 -21.12
CA ASP A 315 -4.15 4.01 -21.17
C ASP A 315 -3.71 4.65 -19.84
N VAL A 316 -4.18 4.08 -18.73
CA VAL A 316 -3.95 4.57 -17.37
C VAL A 316 -2.70 3.92 -16.80
N ALA A 317 -1.73 4.73 -16.37
CA ALA A 317 -0.54 4.31 -15.63
C ALA A 317 -0.78 4.24 -14.12
N ASP A 318 -1.59 5.16 -13.59
CA ASP A 318 -1.91 5.22 -12.17
C ASP A 318 -3.25 5.93 -11.93
N ALA A 319 -3.91 5.65 -10.81
CA ALA A 319 -5.18 6.29 -10.47
C ALA A 319 -5.31 6.56 -8.97
N ARG A 320 -6.00 7.64 -8.60
CA ARG A 320 -6.38 7.97 -7.22
C ARG A 320 -7.84 8.41 -7.18
N ARG A 321 -8.50 8.27 -6.03
CA ARG A 321 -9.85 8.82 -5.80
C ARG A 321 -9.76 9.85 -4.71
N ASP A 322 -10.33 11.03 -4.95
CA ASP A 322 -10.57 11.98 -3.87
C ASP A 322 -11.83 11.55 -3.11
N PRO A 323 -11.71 11.09 -1.85
CA PRO A 323 -12.86 10.62 -1.07
C PRO A 323 -13.92 11.71 -0.83
N SER A 324 -13.52 12.99 -0.83
CA SER A 324 -14.43 14.09 -0.53
C SER A 324 -15.36 14.45 -1.70
N SER A 325 -14.85 14.34 -2.93
CA SER A 325 -15.63 14.64 -4.15
C SER A 325 -16.09 13.39 -4.91
N GLY A 326 -15.51 12.23 -4.59
CA GLY A 326 -15.70 10.99 -5.35
C GLY A 326 -14.99 10.97 -6.71
N THR A 327 -14.26 12.03 -7.05
CA THR A 327 -13.56 12.16 -8.34
C THR A 327 -12.45 11.13 -8.45
N VAL A 328 -12.50 10.31 -9.50
CA VAL A 328 -11.39 9.44 -9.88
C VAL A 328 -10.45 10.23 -10.77
N VAL A 329 -9.17 10.24 -10.43
CA VAL A 329 -8.12 10.92 -11.18
C VAL A 329 -7.21 9.85 -11.76
N ALA A 330 -7.16 9.77 -13.09
CA ALA A 330 -6.35 8.82 -13.83
C ALA A 330 -5.19 9.56 -14.51
N LEU A 331 -3.98 9.06 -14.32
CA LEU A 331 -2.79 9.49 -15.04
C LEU A 331 -2.58 8.55 -16.23
N GLY A 332 -2.62 9.09 -17.44
CA GLY A 332 -2.21 8.40 -18.66
C GLY A 332 -0.93 8.98 -19.24
N GLU A 333 -0.55 8.53 -20.43
CA GLU A 333 0.67 8.99 -21.11
C GLU A 333 0.60 10.47 -21.52
N GLU A 334 -0.57 10.93 -21.96
CA GLU A 334 -0.77 12.28 -22.53
C GLU A 334 -1.16 13.32 -21.46
N GLY A 335 -1.62 12.89 -20.29
CA GLY A 335 -2.18 13.80 -19.31
C GLY A 335 -2.79 13.15 -18.07
N VAL A 336 -3.34 14.01 -17.22
CA VAL A 336 -4.18 13.63 -16.08
C VAL A 336 -5.63 13.91 -16.44
N THR A 337 -6.48 12.89 -16.31
CA THR A 337 -7.92 12.99 -16.51
C THR A 337 -8.62 12.89 -15.16
N GLY A 338 -9.55 13.80 -14.89
CA GLY A 338 -10.47 13.70 -13.77
C GLY A 338 -11.86 13.27 -14.23
N LEU A 339 -12.38 12.24 -13.57
CA LEU A 339 -13.70 11.64 -13.76
C LEU A 339 -14.52 11.94 -12.51
N PRO A 340 -15.23 13.08 -12.46
CA PRO A 340 -16.04 13.43 -11.31
C PRO A 340 -17.27 12.52 -11.23
N ALA A 341 -17.75 12.23 -10.01
CA ALA A 341 -18.98 11.47 -9.82
C ALA A 341 -20.20 12.16 -10.45
N THR A 342 -20.16 13.49 -10.57
CA THR A 342 -21.15 14.30 -11.27
C THR A 342 -20.47 15.39 -12.07
N GLY A 343 -20.91 15.60 -13.31
CA GLY A 343 -20.38 16.64 -14.19
C GLY A 343 -19.64 16.06 -15.39
N GLU A 344 -18.96 16.94 -16.12
CA GLU A 344 -18.15 16.54 -17.28
C GLU A 344 -16.73 16.18 -16.83
N PRO A 345 -16.11 15.14 -17.41
CA PRO A 345 -14.69 14.87 -17.27
C PRO A 345 -13.83 16.08 -17.66
N TRP A 346 -12.65 16.17 -17.07
CA TRP A 346 -11.64 17.18 -17.43
C TRP A 346 -10.30 16.53 -17.67
N GLU A 347 -9.44 17.22 -18.42
CA GLU A 347 -8.10 16.73 -18.77
C GLU A 347 -7.09 17.87 -18.66
N VAL A 348 -5.91 17.55 -18.12
CA VAL A 348 -4.77 18.46 -18.04
C VAL A 348 -3.55 17.75 -18.63
N PRO A 349 -2.93 18.29 -19.69
CA PRO A 349 -1.72 17.71 -20.25
C PRO A 349 -0.56 17.85 -19.24
N VAL A 350 0.13 16.74 -19.01
CA VAL A 350 1.30 16.67 -18.14
C VAL A 350 2.38 15.81 -18.79
N ALA A 351 3.63 15.99 -18.36
CA ALA A 351 4.75 15.18 -18.81
C ALA A 351 5.62 14.81 -17.60
N ASP A 352 6.28 13.65 -17.62
CA ASP A 352 7.18 13.17 -16.55
C ASP A 352 6.55 13.28 -15.15
N THR A 353 5.28 12.85 -15.05
CA THR A 353 4.44 13.07 -13.87
C THR A 353 4.16 11.78 -13.11
N ARG A 354 4.05 11.87 -11.79
CA ARG A 354 3.53 10.82 -10.91
C ARG A 354 2.41 11.37 -10.04
N LEU A 355 1.35 10.59 -9.86
CA LEU A 355 0.30 10.91 -8.88
C LEU A 355 0.81 10.60 -7.48
N ALA A 356 0.87 11.62 -6.62
CA ALA A 356 1.16 11.42 -5.21
C ALA A 356 -0.12 11.00 -4.47
N ALA A 357 -1.17 11.81 -4.54
CA ALA A 357 -2.46 11.54 -3.90
C ALA A 357 -3.59 12.37 -4.51
N ALA A 358 -4.84 12.01 -4.21
CA ALA A 358 -6.01 12.85 -4.42
C ALA A 358 -6.84 12.86 -3.13
N GLY A 359 -7.23 14.05 -2.65
CA GLY A 359 -7.94 14.21 -1.39
C GLY A 359 -8.12 15.67 -1.00
N GLY A 360 -9.14 15.96 -0.18
CA GLY A 360 -9.44 17.33 0.25
C GLY A 360 -9.77 18.27 -0.91
N ALA A 361 -10.43 17.75 -1.96
CA ALA A 361 -10.71 18.43 -3.22
C ALA A 361 -9.45 18.87 -4.01
N LEU A 362 -8.30 18.25 -3.76
CA LEU A 362 -7.03 18.52 -4.42
C LEU A 362 -6.42 17.25 -5.02
N VAL A 363 -5.61 17.43 -6.07
CA VAL A 363 -4.81 16.40 -6.73
C VAL A 363 -3.35 16.78 -6.62
N TYR A 364 -2.55 15.97 -5.96
CA TYR A 364 -1.13 16.20 -5.71
C TYR A 364 -0.30 15.41 -6.73
N MET A 365 0.53 16.11 -7.50
CA MET A 365 1.31 15.52 -8.58
C MET A 365 2.78 15.92 -8.45
N ARG A 366 3.68 14.95 -8.61
CA ARG A 366 5.12 15.19 -8.75
C ARG A 366 5.44 15.30 -10.24
N VAL A 367 5.94 16.47 -10.66
CA VAL A 367 6.38 16.73 -12.03
C VAL A 367 7.89 16.98 -11.99
N GLY A 368 8.67 15.94 -12.28
CA GLY A 368 10.08 15.88 -11.87
C GLY A 368 10.23 16.11 -10.36
N ASP A 369 11.04 17.10 -9.96
CA ASP A 369 11.25 17.45 -8.55
C ASP A 369 10.20 18.43 -7.99
N ALA A 370 9.30 18.95 -8.85
CA ALA A 370 8.32 19.94 -8.45
C ALA A 370 7.01 19.28 -7.99
N LEU A 371 6.35 19.91 -7.02
CA LEU A 371 4.98 19.57 -6.66
C LEU A 371 4.03 20.51 -7.41
N GLN A 372 3.14 19.94 -8.21
CA GLN A 372 2.02 20.64 -8.83
C GLN A 372 0.73 20.16 -8.17
N VAL A 373 -0.19 21.09 -7.93
CA VAL A 373 -1.48 20.76 -7.32
C VAL A 373 -2.61 21.29 -8.19
N LEU A 374 -3.57 20.43 -8.49
CA LEU A 374 -4.83 20.79 -9.12
C LEU A 374 -5.93 20.73 -8.06
N ASN A 375 -7.03 21.44 -8.29
CA ASN A 375 -8.28 21.16 -7.59
C ASN A 375 -9.06 20.03 -8.28
N ALA A 376 -10.15 19.59 -7.67
CA ALA A 376 -11.04 18.56 -8.22
C ALA A 376 -11.66 18.90 -9.59
N THR A 377 -11.51 20.14 -10.08
CA THR A 377 -11.97 20.58 -11.41
C THR A 377 -10.85 20.69 -12.43
N GLY A 378 -9.64 20.22 -12.12
CA GLY A 378 -8.47 20.28 -13.00
C GLY A 378 -7.79 21.66 -13.08
N ALA A 379 -8.23 22.66 -12.31
CA ALA A 379 -7.59 23.96 -12.29
C ALA A 379 -6.38 23.97 -11.35
N GLU A 380 -5.33 24.69 -11.70
CA GLU A 380 -4.16 24.88 -10.83
C GLU A 380 -4.57 25.50 -9.49
N ALA A 381 -4.07 24.92 -8.39
CA ALA A 381 -4.42 25.31 -7.04
C ALA A 381 -3.17 25.54 -6.19
N GLN A 382 -3.28 26.48 -5.25
CA GLN A 382 -2.28 26.65 -4.20
C GLN A 382 -2.68 25.80 -3.00
N ALA A 383 -1.90 24.75 -2.73
CA ALA A 383 -2.16 23.85 -1.62
C ALA A 383 -1.33 24.14 -0.37
N TYR A 384 -0.27 24.95 -0.46
CA TYR A 384 0.63 25.23 0.66
C TYR A 384 0.82 26.73 0.86
N GLY A 385 1.03 27.12 2.11
CA GLY A 385 1.52 28.45 2.49
C GLY A 385 3.03 28.60 2.24
N GLU A 386 3.71 29.30 3.14
CA GLU A 386 5.18 29.31 3.14
C GLU A 386 5.72 27.94 3.57
N ALA A 387 6.80 27.49 2.92
CA ALA A 387 7.45 26.23 3.28
C ALA A 387 8.15 26.37 4.64
N GLY A 388 7.91 25.42 5.53
CA GLY A 388 8.53 25.32 6.83
C GLY A 388 9.98 24.87 6.75
N SER A 389 10.64 24.82 7.91
CA SER A 389 12.07 24.49 8.00
C SER A 389 12.40 23.05 7.59
N ALA A 390 11.44 22.12 7.71
CA ALA A 390 11.59 20.71 7.31
C ALA A 390 10.90 20.39 5.95
N GLY A 391 10.66 21.42 5.14
CA GLY A 391 10.11 21.24 3.80
C GLY A 391 8.58 21.03 3.75
N LEU A 392 8.11 20.34 2.70
CA LEU A 392 6.70 20.07 2.47
C LEU A 392 6.37 18.64 2.85
N ALA A 393 5.35 18.46 3.69
CA ALA A 393 4.75 17.17 3.95
C ALA A 393 3.72 16.88 2.84
N VAL A 394 4.06 16.00 1.90
CA VAL A 394 3.24 15.75 0.70
C VAL A 394 2.34 14.54 0.92
N PRO A 395 1.01 14.67 0.77
CA PRO A 395 0.10 13.53 0.88
C PRO A 395 0.41 12.45 -0.16
N VAL A 396 0.35 11.21 0.30
CA VAL A 396 0.49 9.99 -0.52
C VAL A 396 -0.73 9.08 -0.43
N LEU A 397 -1.58 9.28 0.58
CA LEU A 397 -2.81 8.52 0.79
C LEU A 397 -3.81 9.38 1.58
N PHE A 398 -5.10 9.21 1.31
CA PHE A 398 -6.19 9.80 2.08
C PHE A 398 -7.21 8.71 2.40
N SER A 399 -7.71 8.71 3.64
CA SER A 399 -8.85 7.88 4.02
C SER A 399 -10.17 8.58 3.70
N ALA A 400 -11.26 7.82 3.73
CA ALA A 400 -12.61 8.34 3.52
C ALA A 400 -13.03 9.38 4.60
N GLY A 401 -12.57 9.24 5.84
CA GLY A 401 -12.85 10.18 6.93
C GLY A 401 -11.98 11.45 6.90
N GLY A 402 -11.00 11.51 6.00
CA GLY A 402 -10.20 12.71 5.76
C GLY A 402 -8.85 12.76 6.49
N ALA A 403 -8.44 11.67 7.15
CA ALA A 403 -7.04 11.52 7.54
C ALA A 403 -6.16 11.32 6.30
N ALA A 404 -4.87 11.64 6.42
CA ALA A 404 -3.95 11.56 5.30
C ALA A 404 -2.57 11.08 5.75
N VAL A 405 -1.98 10.18 4.97
CA VAL A 405 -0.57 9.84 5.12
C VAL A 405 0.24 10.81 4.27
N VAL A 406 1.29 11.38 4.87
CA VAL A 406 2.18 12.33 4.24
C VAL A 406 3.62 11.83 4.30
N THR A 407 4.39 12.10 3.25
CA THR A 407 5.85 11.90 3.28
C THR A 407 6.52 13.04 4.01
N THR A 408 7.40 12.73 4.96
CA THR A 408 8.28 13.68 5.66
C THR A 408 9.74 13.44 5.26
N GLU A 409 10.69 14.15 5.86
CA GLU A 409 12.13 13.86 5.67
C GLU A 409 12.56 12.55 6.35
N THR A 410 11.83 12.12 7.38
CA THR A 410 12.16 10.98 8.25
C THR A 410 11.38 9.71 7.92
N GLY A 411 10.34 9.78 7.10
CA GLY A 411 9.51 8.63 6.75
C GLY A 411 8.08 9.04 6.41
N TYR A 412 7.11 8.35 7.01
CA TYR A 412 5.69 8.61 6.81
C TYR A 412 5.02 9.09 8.10
N GLY A 413 4.34 10.23 8.00
CA GLY A 413 3.50 10.77 9.07
C GLY A 413 2.02 10.57 8.75
N LEU A 414 1.20 10.44 9.78
CA LEU A 414 -0.26 10.43 9.68
C LEU A 414 -0.81 11.77 10.16
N VAL A 415 -1.43 12.52 9.26
CA VAL A 415 -2.28 13.65 9.61
C VAL A 415 -3.65 13.10 10.00
N THR A 416 -3.97 13.22 11.28
CA THR A 416 -5.20 12.69 11.87
C THR A 416 -6.42 13.55 11.53
N THR A 417 -7.61 13.13 11.95
CA THR A 417 -8.82 13.97 11.94
C THR A 417 -8.98 14.82 13.20
N ALA A 418 -8.10 14.65 14.19
CA ALA A 418 -8.10 15.42 15.43
C ALA A 418 -7.43 16.79 15.20
N PRO A 419 -7.99 17.89 15.73
CA PRO A 419 -7.38 19.20 15.60
C PRO A 419 -6.02 19.23 16.30
N SER A 420 -5.09 20.03 15.76
CA SER A 420 -3.87 20.35 16.49
C SER A 420 -4.22 21.07 17.78
N GLU A 421 -3.51 20.76 18.86
CA GLU A 421 -3.64 21.55 20.08
C GLU A 421 -3.12 22.95 19.77
N ALA A 422 -3.91 23.97 20.14
CA ALA A 422 -3.46 25.34 20.00
C ALA A 422 -2.21 25.52 20.87
N GLU A 423 -1.12 26.00 20.28
CA GLU A 423 0.01 26.52 21.04
C GLU A 423 -0.50 27.75 21.82
N ASP A 424 -0.80 27.58 23.12
CA ASP A 424 -1.21 28.64 24.05
C ASP A 424 -0.07 29.62 24.38
#